data_AF-W4QSV7-F1
#
_entry.id   AF-W4QSV7-F1
#
_cell.length_a   1.000
_cell.length_b   1.000
_cell.length_c   1.000
_cell.angle_alpha   90.00
_cell.angle_beta   90.00
_cell.angle_gamma   90.00
#
_symmetry.space_group_name_H-M   'P 1'
#
loop_
_entity.id
_entity.type
_entity.pdbx_description
1 polymer ?
#
loop_
_entity_poly.entity_id
_entity_poly.type
_entity_poly.pdbx_seq_one_letter_code
_entity_poly.pdbx_strand_id
1 'polypeptide(L)'
;MLTFIKDVGRSMELLFFVVIGFYLTTSTAGLFYESYGIAFSGNIWVNWFGISYFLFAVYTAFMGFFILKDVEFYHRFISSRIFWILFVGATSIIIVPIFRGENPF
;
A
#
# COMPACT_ATOMS: atom_id res chain seq x y z
N MET A 1 4.18 -21.67 -19.61
CA MET A 1 3.66 -22.36 -18.40
C MET A 1 4.49 -22.03 -17.15
N LEU A 2 5.82 -22.20 -17.16
CA LEU A 2 6.68 -21.85 -16.01
C LEU A 2 6.63 -20.35 -15.62
N THR A 3 6.59 -19.44 -16.60
CA THR A 3 6.52 -17.98 -16.34
C THR A 3 5.19 -17.58 -15.68
N PHE A 4 4.08 -18.14 -16.16
CA PHE A 4 2.76 -17.92 -15.59
C PHE A 4 2.68 -18.38 -14.13
N ILE A 5 3.23 -19.55 -13.79
CA ILE A 5 3.27 -20.05 -12.40
C ILE A 5 4.10 -19.13 -11.50
N LYS A 6 5.22 -18.58 -12.01
CA LYS A 6 6.04 -17.60 -11.27
C LYS A 6 5.29 -16.29 -11.03
N ASP A 7 4.54 -15.81 -12.01
CA ASP A 7 3.77 -14.56 -11.89
C ASP A 7 2.51 -14.73 -11.02
N VAL A 8 1.88 -15.91 -11.03
CA VAL A 8 0.83 -16.27 -10.06
C VAL A 8 1.42 -16.34 -8.64
N GLY A 9 2.61 -16.90 -8.48
CA GLY A 9 3.32 -16.89 -7.19
C GLY A 9 3.58 -15.47 -6.68
N ARG A 10 4.01 -14.55 -7.54
CA ARG A 10 4.21 -13.13 -7.20
C ARG A 10 2.90 -12.40 -6.92
N SER A 11 1.79 -12.85 -7.50
CA SER A 11 0.47 -12.29 -7.18
C SER A 11 0.05 -12.57 -5.73
N MET A 12 0.67 -13.55 -5.05
CA MET A 12 0.50 -13.75 -3.60
C MET A 12 1.11 -12.60 -2.78
N GLU A 13 2.06 -11.84 -3.34
CA GLU A 13 2.64 -10.65 -2.68
C GLU A 13 1.55 -9.61 -2.43
N LEU A 14 0.58 -9.45 -3.34
CA LEU A 14 -0.58 -8.57 -3.13
C LEU A 14 -1.38 -8.99 -1.89
N LEU A 15 -1.70 -10.27 -1.77
CA LEU A 15 -2.45 -10.79 -0.61
C LEU A 15 -1.66 -10.61 0.69
N PHE A 16 -0.35 -10.80 0.65
CA PHE A 16 0.53 -10.54 1.78
C PHE A 16 0.44 -9.09 2.26
N PHE A 17 0.50 -8.10 1.35
CA PHE A 17 0.37 -6.69 1.72
C PHE A 17 -1.03 -6.30 2.17
N VAL A 18 -2.07 -6.96 1.67
CA VAL A 18 -3.46 -6.79 2.17
C VAL A 18 -3.56 -7.25 3.62
N VAL A 19 -3.02 -8.43 3.95
CA VAL A 19 -3.04 -8.95 5.33
C VAL A 19 -2.19 -8.09 6.27
N ILE A 20 -0.98 -7.72 5.86
CA ILE A 20 -0.10 -6.87 6.68
C ILE A 20 -0.69 -5.48 6.86
N GLY A 21 -1.24 -4.89 5.81
CA GLY A 21 -1.89 -3.59 5.92
C GLY A 21 -3.07 -3.63 6.88
N PHE A 22 -3.82 -4.75 6.95
CA PHE A 22 -4.93 -4.90 7.89
C PHE A 22 -4.42 -4.90 9.32
N TYR A 23 -3.39 -5.71 9.58
CA TYR A 23 -2.73 -5.76 10.87
C TYR A 23 -2.21 -4.40 11.29
N LEU A 24 -1.50 -3.68 10.41
CA LEU A 24 -0.97 -2.35 10.73
C LEU A 24 -2.08 -1.33 10.97
N THR A 25 -3.18 -1.38 10.23
CA THR A 25 -4.31 -0.47 10.40
C THR A 25 -4.98 -0.65 11.76
N THR A 26 -5.20 -1.90 12.16
CA THR A 26 -5.93 -2.24 13.40
C THR A 26 -5.06 -2.18 14.65
N SER A 27 -3.75 -2.43 14.54
CA SER A 27 -2.84 -2.43 15.69
C SER A 27 -2.02 -1.16 15.86
N THR A 28 -1.60 -0.54 14.75
CA THR A 28 -0.55 0.49 14.76
C THR A 28 -1.08 1.85 14.34
N ALA A 29 -1.94 1.93 13.32
CA ALA A 29 -2.42 3.20 12.79
C ALA A 29 -3.19 3.99 13.85
N GLY A 30 -4.05 3.33 14.63
CA GLY A 30 -4.73 3.96 15.76
C GLY A 30 -3.76 4.61 16.75
N LEU A 31 -2.78 3.85 17.26
CA LEU A 31 -1.76 4.34 18.18
C LEU A 31 -0.91 5.48 17.57
N PHE A 32 -0.57 5.35 16.29
CA PHE A 32 0.20 6.36 15.57
C PHE A 32 -0.58 7.66 15.47
N TYR A 33 -1.83 7.64 15.00
CA TYR A 33 -2.65 8.85 14.88
C TYR A 33 -2.99 9.45 16.24
N GLU A 34 -3.32 8.64 17.24
CA GLU A 34 -3.57 9.10 18.61
C GLU A 34 -2.35 9.81 19.23
N SER A 35 -1.12 9.40 18.88
CA SER A 35 0.10 10.09 19.32
C SER A 35 0.23 11.52 18.78
N TYR A 36 -0.45 11.83 17.67
CA TYR A 36 -0.59 13.19 17.12
C TYR A 36 -1.88 13.88 17.58
N GLY A 37 -2.64 13.28 18.51
CA GLY A 37 -3.93 13.80 18.99
C GLY A 37 -5.09 13.59 18.00
N ILE A 38 -4.91 12.71 17.01
CA ILE A 38 -5.88 12.47 15.94
C ILE A 38 -6.73 11.25 16.31
N ALA A 39 -8.04 11.46 16.49
CA ALA A 39 -8.95 10.35 16.75
C ALA A 39 -9.06 9.43 15.52
N PHE A 40 -8.77 8.15 15.71
CA PHE A 40 -8.88 7.15 14.65
C PHE A 40 -10.31 6.58 14.57
N SER A 41 -11.27 7.45 14.25
CA SER A 41 -12.70 7.10 14.14
C SER A 41 -13.23 7.02 12.70
N GLY A 42 -12.33 7.14 11.71
CA GLY A 42 -12.67 7.14 10.29
C GLY A 42 -13.01 5.76 9.71
N ASN A 43 -13.24 5.68 8.40
CA ASN A 43 -13.48 4.43 7.70
C ASN A 43 -12.22 3.57 7.68
N ILE A 44 -12.20 2.57 8.57
CA ILE A 44 -11.10 1.61 8.70
C ILE A 44 -10.77 0.94 7.36
N TRP A 45 -11.75 0.70 6.49
CA TRP A 45 -11.53 0.08 5.19
C TRP A 45 -10.68 0.96 4.27
N VAL A 46 -10.95 2.27 4.21
CA VAL A 46 -10.20 3.21 3.36
C VAL A 46 -8.76 3.31 3.84
N ASN A 47 -8.56 3.48 5.15
CA ASN A 47 -7.25 3.51 5.77
C ASN A 47 -6.48 2.20 5.53
N TRP A 48 -7.17 1.06 5.66
CA TRP A 48 -6.61 -0.26 5.40
C TRP A 48 -6.15 -0.45 3.96
N PHE A 49 -7.01 -0.15 3.00
CA PHE A 49 -6.65 -0.26 1.58
C PHE A 49 -5.54 0.73 1.21
N GLY A 50 -5.57 1.94 1.77
CA GLY A 50 -4.50 2.94 1.61
C GLY A 50 -3.15 2.41 2.09
N ILE A 51 -3.06 1.92 3.32
CA ILE A 51 -1.82 1.38 3.89
C ILE A 51 -1.35 0.15 3.11
N SER A 52 -2.25 -0.79 2.80
CA SER A 52 -1.91 -2.01 2.05
C SER A 52 -1.33 -1.68 0.68
N TYR A 53 -2.00 -0.80 -0.06
CA TYR A 53 -1.58 -0.41 -1.40
C TYR A 53 -0.29 0.39 -1.37
N PHE A 54 -0.13 1.30 -0.41
CA PHE A 54 1.11 2.07 -0.24
C PHE A 54 2.31 1.14 -0.05
N LEU A 55 2.21 0.17 0.85
CA LEU A 55 3.28 -0.81 1.10
C LEU A 55 3.58 -1.65 -0.15
N PHE A 56 2.55 -2.16 -0.81
CA PHE A 56 2.70 -2.92 -2.05
C PHE A 56 3.38 -2.09 -3.16
N ALA A 57 2.98 -0.82 -3.31
CA ALA A 57 3.51 0.06 -4.34
C ALA A 57 4.97 0.42 -4.09
N VAL A 58 5.33 0.74 -2.84
CA VAL A 58 6.73 0.99 -2.45
C VAL A 58 7.58 -0.26 -2.70
N TYR A 59 7.11 -1.43 -2.26
CA TYR A 59 7.80 -2.69 -2.47
C TYR A 59 7.98 -2.99 -3.97
N THR A 60 6.92 -2.87 -4.76
CA THR A 60 6.93 -3.15 -6.20
C THR A 60 7.86 -2.20 -6.93
N ALA A 61 7.82 -0.90 -6.60
CA ALA A 61 8.74 0.09 -7.14
C ALA A 61 10.18 -0.26 -6.79
N PHE A 62 10.47 -0.57 -5.52
CA PHE A 62 11.81 -0.94 -5.09
C PHE A 62 12.33 -2.21 -5.81
N MET A 63 11.51 -3.25 -5.88
CA MET A 63 11.87 -4.50 -6.55
C MET A 63 12.09 -4.29 -8.04
N GLY A 64 11.15 -3.65 -8.75
CA GLY A 64 11.26 -3.46 -10.19
C GLY A 64 12.32 -2.43 -10.61
N PHE A 65 12.63 -1.43 -9.78
CA PHE A 65 13.69 -0.47 -10.09
C PHE A 65 15.09 -0.94 -9.73
N PHE A 66 15.27 -1.77 -8.70
CA PHE A 66 16.61 -2.06 -8.17
C PHE A 66 16.99 -3.55 -8.21
N ILE A 67 16.07 -4.47 -7.87
CA ILE A 67 16.42 -5.87 -7.59
C ILE A 67 16.06 -6.82 -8.75
N LEU A 68 14.82 -6.73 -9.24
CA LEU A 68 14.22 -7.65 -10.21
C LEU A 68 13.80 -6.92 -11.49
N LYS A 69 14.72 -6.15 -12.07
CA LYS A 69 14.50 -5.28 -13.24
C LYS A 69 13.97 -6.02 -14.48
N ASP A 70 14.42 -7.26 -14.68
CA ASP A 70 14.06 -8.07 -15.86
C ASP A 70 12.77 -8.87 -15.65
N VAL A 71 12.12 -8.72 -14.50
CA VAL A 71 10.87 -9.41 -14.19
C VAL A 71 9.69 -8.60 -14.72
N GLU A 72 9.03 -9.17 -15.73
CA GLU A 72 7.91 -8.52 -16.43
C GLU A 72 6.76 -8.12 -15.47
N PHE A 73 6.50 -8.92 -14.43
CA PHE A 73 5.50 -8.62 -13.40
C PHE A 73 5.67 -7.21 -12.81
N TYR A 74 6.84 -6.89 -12.25
CA TYR A 74 7.07 -5.56 -11.65
C TYR A 74 7.13 -4.46 -12.71
N HIS A 75 7.68 -4.76 -13.89
CA HIS A 75 7.73 -3.81 -15.00
C HIS A 75 6.33 -3.35 -15.44
N ARG A 76 5.36 -4.27 -15.52
CA ARG A 76 3.96 -3.96 -15.87
C ARG A 76 3.29 -3.04 -14.84
N PHE A 77 3.58 -3.21 -13.54
CA PHE A 77 3.05 -2.31 -12.51
C PHE A 77 3.69 -0.93 -12.59
N ILE A 78 5.02 -0.86 -12.64
CA ILE A 78 5.76 0.42 -12.64
C ILE A 78 5.49 1.24 -13.91
N SER A 79 5.23 0.61 -15.06
CA SER A 79 4.88 1.31 -16.30
C SER A 79 3.41 1.77 -16.33
N SER A 80 2.57 1.28 -15.41
CA SER A 80 1.14 1.62 -15.36
C SER A 80 0.90 2.99 -14.74
N ARG A 81 0.19 3.87 -15.46
CA ARG A 81 -0.25 5.16 -14.90
C ARG A 81 -1.22 4.99 -13.74
N ILE A 82 -2.11 3.99 -13.82
CA ILE A 82 -3.09 3.70 -12.78
C ILE A 82 -2.36 3.32 -11.48
N PHE A 83 -1.25 2.58 -11.58
CA PHE A 83 -0.44 2.22 -10.41
C PHE A 83 0.05 3.46 -9.66
N TRP A 84 0.60 4.45 -10.39
CA TRP A 84 1.08 5.69 -9.77
C TRP A 84 -0.06 6.58 -9.24
N ILE A 85 -1.19 6.64 -9.94
CA ILE A 85 -2.38 7.40 -9.45
C ILE A 85 -2.87 6.82 -8.12
N LEU A 86 -3.01 5.48 -8.05
CA LEU A 86 -3.40 4.81 -6.82
C LEU A 86 -2.35 4.98 -5.73
N PHE A 87 -1.07 5.02 -6.08
CA PHE A 87 0.01 5.25 -5.11
C PHE A 87 -0.08 6.64 -4.49
N VAL A 88 -0.33 7.68 -5.30
CA VAL A 88 -0.56 9.04 -4.81
C VAL A 88 -1.81 9.11 -3.93
N GLY A 89 -2.89 8.44 -4.34
CA GLY A 89 -4.13 8.35 -3.55
C GLY A 89 -3.89 7.67 -2.18
N ALA A 90 -3.23 6.51 -2.18
CA ALA A 90 -2.86 5.78 -0.97
C ALA A 90 -1.97 6.61 -0.04
N THR A 91 -0.98 7.30 -0.60
CA THR A 91 -0.11 8.23 0.14
C THR A 91 -0.92 9.37 0.76
N SER A 92 -1.89 9.92 0.02
CA SER A 92 -2.76 10.99 0.51
C SER A 92 -3.64 10.53 1.68
N ILE A 93 -4.16 9.29 1.63
CA ILE A 93 -4.93 8.70 2.74
C ILE A 93 -4.11 8.67 4.04
N ILE A 94 -2.82 8.36 3.95
CA ILE A 94 -1.92 8.28 5.12
C ILE A 94 -1.52 9.67 5.61
N ILE A 95 -1.24 10.59 4.69
CA ILE A 95 -0.60 11.87 5.02
C ILE A 95 -1.62 12.96 5.40
N VAL A 96 -2.77 13.02 4.72
CA VAL A 96 -3.77 14.09 4.95
C VAL A 96 -4.26 14.16 6.40
N PRO A 97 -4.52 13.06 7.12
CA PRO A 97 -4.93 13.14 8.51
C PRO A 97 -3.94 13.89 9.39
N ILE A 98 -2.64 13.70 9.16
CA ILE A 98 -1.55 14.34 9.91
C ILE A 98 -1.61 15.87 9.74
N PHE A 99 -1.87 16.35 8.53
CA PHE A 99 -1.94 17.79 8.24
C PHE A 99 -3.26 18.43 8.67
N ARG A 100 -4.36 17.67 8.69
CA ARG A 100 -5.66 18.18 9.12
C ARG A 100 -5.87 18.13 10.63
N GLY A 101 -5.16 17.27 11.34
CA GLY A 101 -5.39 17.03 12.77
C GLY A 101 -6.65 16.20 13.06
N GLU A 102 -7.28 15.63 12.02
CA GLU A 102 -8.44 14.74 12.09
C GLU A 102 -8.32 13.68 10.99
N ASN A 103 -8.93 12.51 11.16
CA ASN A 103 -9.01 11.53 10.07
C ASN A 103 -10.29 11.77 9.24
N PRO A 104 -10.20 12.33 8.00
CA PRO A 104 -11.36 12.61 7.18
C PRO A 104 -11.86 11.39 6.39
N PHE A 105 -11.16 10.26 6.47
CA PHE A 105 -11.42 9.06 5.68
C PHE A 105 -12.00 7.95 6.55
#